data_AF-A0A955EVR5-F1
#
_entry.id   AF-A0A955EVR5-F1
#
_cell.length_a   1.000
_cell.length_b   1.000
_cell.length_c   1.000
_cell.angle_alpha   90.00
_cell.angle_beta   90.00
_cell.angle_gamma   90.00
#
_symmetry.space_group_name_H-M   'P 1'
#
loop_
_entity.id
_entity.type
_entity.pdbx_description
1 polymer ?
#
loop_
_entity_poly.entity_id
_entity_poly.type
_entity_poly.pdbx_seq_one_letter_code
_entity_poly.pdbx_strand_id
1 'polypeptide(L)'
;EWFENSERYLVQPPWQFTFNLMTRSKRITYDNLERRDPTLVEDVRDRFAEQAGVVVEPTYDAPPPGYTPYRLRELTLRNRIVVSPMCQYQARGGVPGDHHFVHLGSFAMGGAGLVIAEATGVTLEGRITHGCTALCDAATESGWARILEFVRAHSEVPIGIQLGHAGRKASSSLPWEGDRPLTDASAWATVGPTDQPFRAGGPPPRALGRAEMDDLVAAFLASFERAKRLGFDLLELHMAHGYLLSSFLSPLVNTRDDEYGGDRAGRMRFPLEVARAAREAWPAEKPLSVRVSASDWMDDEGGQTIEDTVAFARELQAIDV
;
A
#
# COMPACT_ATOMS: atom_id res chain seq x y z
N GLU A 1 -26.41 -8.49 6.09
CA GLU A 1 -25.31 -7.51 6.26
C GLU A 1 -25.35 -6.22 5.42
N TRP A 2 -26.50 -5.69 4.96
CA TRP A 2 -26.50 -4.40 4.20
C TRP A 2 -26.68 -3.14 5.05
N PHE A 3 -27.12 -3.28 6.30
CA PHE A 3 -27.44 -2.15 7.19
C PHE A 3 -26.82 -2.27 8.60
N GLU A 4 -26.13 -3.37 8.90
CA GLU A 4 -25.52 -3.64 10.22
C GLU A 4 -24.45 -2.62 10.61
N ASN A 5 -23.88 -1.94 9.61
CA ASN A 5 -22.89 -0.88 9.80
C ASN A 5 -23.36 0.42 9.13
N SER A 6 -24.65 0.75 9.23
CA SER A 6 -25.22 1.99 8.66
C SER A 6 -24.84 3.23 9.46
N GLU A 7 -24.59 3.08 10.77
CA GLU A 7 -24.18 4.18 11.66
C GLU A 7 -22.95 4.94 11.15
N ARG A 8 -21.97 4.24 10.57
CA ARG A 8 -20.75 4.87 10.00
C ARG A 8 -21.03 5.81 8.82
N TYR A 9 -22.23 5.76 8.25
CA TYR A 9 -22.64 6.60 7.12
C TYR A 9 -23.61 7.71 7.53
N LEU A 10 -24.07 7.75 8.79
CA LEU A 10 -24.98 8.80 9.28
C LEU A 10 -24.32 10.19 9.32
N VAL A 11 -22.99 10.25 9.25
CA VAL A 11 -22.22 11.50 9.13
C VAL A 11 -22.26 12.11 7.72
N GLN A 12 -22.75 11.37 6.72
CA GLN A 12 -22.83 11.85 5.34
C GLN A 12 -24.05 12.76 5.16
N PRO A 13 -23.99 13.73 4.22
CA PRO A 13 -25.17 14.50 3.88
C PRO A 13 -26.29 13.60 3.33
N PRO A 14 -27.58 13.94 3.53
CA PRO A 14 -28.71 13.06 3.21
C PRO A 14 -28.74 12.54 1.76
N TRP A 15 -28.32 13.36 0.80
CA TRP A 15 -28.26 12.96 -0.62
C TRP A 15 -27.24 11.83 -0.84
N GLN A 16 -26.07 11.91 -0.22
CA GLN A 16 -25.00 10.92 -0.36
C GLN A 16 -25.37 9.64 0.39
N PHE A 17 -25.93 9.77 1.58
CA PHE A 17 -26.43 8.63 2.36
C PHE A 17 -27.48 7.85 1.57
N THR A 18 -28.48 8.55 1.02
CA THR A 18 -29.55 7.95 0.21
C THR A 18 -29.00 7.25 -1.03
N PHE A 19 -28.11 7.91 -1.77
CA PHE A 19 -27.46 7.32 -2.94
C PHE A 19 -26.67 6.05 -2.59
N ASN A 20 -25.88 6.09 -1.51
CA ASN A 20 -25.13 4.94 -1.01
C ASN A 20 -26.06 3.80 -0.59
N LEU A 21 -27.20 4.09 0.03
CA LEU A 21 -28.17 3.09 0.45
C LEU A 21 -28.70 2.26 -0.73
N MET A 22 -29.01 2.94 -1.85
CA MET A 22 -29.54 2.30 -3.04
C MET A 22 -28.46 1.52 -3.80
N THR A 23 -27.29 2.15 -3.99
CA THR A 23 -26.25 1.59 -4.86
C THR A 23 -25.39 0.52 -4.20
N ARG A 24 -25.32 0.49 -2.86
CA ARG A 24 -24.42 -0.44 -2.18
C ARG A 24 -24.86 -1.87 -2.22
N SER A 25 -26.16 -2.15 -2.34
CA SER A 25 -26.72 -3.52 -2.37
C SER A 25 -26.12 -4.44 -3.45
N LYS A 26 -25.30 -3.91 -4.37
CA LYS A 26 -24.80 -4.54 -5.61
C LYS A 26 -25.90 -5.03 -6.57
N ARG A 27 -27.17 -4.87 -6.20
CA ARG A 27 -28.34 -5.16 -7.05
C ARG A 27 -28.71 -3.97 -7.93
N ILE A 28 -28.48 -2.75 -7.42
CA ILE A 28 -28.61 -1.51 -8.15
C ILE A 28 -27.21 -0.92 -8.24
N THR A 29 -26.59 -0.93 -9.42
CA THR A 29 -25.34 -0.21 -9.69
C THR A 29 -25.61 1.27 -9.99
N TYR A 30 -24.54 2.07 -10.14
CA TYR A 30 -24.63 3.45 -10.60
C TYR A 30 -25.46 3.57 -11.90
N ASP A 31 -25.07 2.85 -12.96
CA ASP A 31 -25.75 2.86 -14.27
C ASP A 31 -27.20 2.35 -14.19
N ASN A 32 -27.45 1.41 -13.26
CA ASN A 32 -28.78 0.88 -13.01
C ASN A 32 -29.68 1.93 -12.34
N LEU A 33 -29.13 2.75 -11.46
CA LEU A 33 -29.85 3.82 -10.80
C LEU A 33 -30.10 4.97 -11.77
N GLU A 34 -29.12 5.32 -12.60
CA GLU A 34 -29.24 6.38 -13.62
C GLU A 34 -30.38 6.11 -14.61
N ARG A 35 -30.58 4.85 -15.02
CA ARG A 35 -31.72 4.46 -15.86
C ARG A 35 -33.08 4.55 -15.17
N ARG A 36 -33.11 4.46 -13.84
CA ARG A 36 -34.34 4.43 -13.03
C ARG A 36 -34.73 5.83 -12.55
N ASP A 37 -33.75 6.63 -12.19
CA ASP A 37 -33.89 7.98 -11.66
C ASP A 37 -32.67 8.83 -12.10
N PRO A 38 -32.68 9.34 -13.35
CA PRO A 38 -31.56 10.11 -13.90
C PRO A 38 -31.34 11.41 -13.13
N THR A 39 -32.42 12.08 -12.72
CA THR A 39 -32.35 13.35 -11.97
C THR A 39 -31.64 13.17 -10.64
N LEU A 40 -31.89 12.09 -9.90
CA LEU A 40 -31.15 11.81 -8.68
C LEU A 40 -29.65 11.61 -8.95
N VAL A 41 -29.29 10.88 -10.00
CA VAL A 41 -27.88 10.62 -10.33
C VAL A 41 -27.17 11.89 -10.77
N GLU A 42 -27.83 12.73 -11.58
CA GLU A 42 -27.36 14.05 -11.98
C GLU A 42 -27.14 14.94 -10.73
N ASP A 43 -28.12 15.06 -9.85
CA ASP A 43 -28.02 15.83 -8.61
C ASP A 43 -26.85 15.38 -7.73
N VAL A 44 -26.65 14.07 -7.59
CA VAL A 44 -25.55 13.48 -6.81
C VAL A 44 -24.21 13.79 -7.46
N ARG A 45 -24.12 13.68 -8.78
CA ARG A 45 -22.91 13.94 -9.57
C ARG A 45 -22.51 15.41 -9.47
N ASP A 46 -23.46 16.32 -9.62
CA ASP A 46 -23.24 17.76 -9.57
C ASP A 46 -22.80 18.21 -8.16
N ARG A 47 -23.49 17.74 -7.11
CA ARG A 47 -23.12 18.01 -5.71
C ARG A 47 -21.75 17.46 -5.37
N PHE A 48 -21.40 16.27 -5.86
CA PHE A 48 -20.09 15.69 -5.61
C PHE A 48 -18.99 16.44 -6.36
N ALA A 49 -19.25 16.88 -7.59
CA ALA A 49 -18.32 17.70 -8.38
C ALA A 49 -18.09 19.07 -7.71
N GLU A 50 -19.15 19.73 -7.23
CA GLU A 50 -19.06 20.97 -6.45
C GLU A 50 -18.23 20.78 -5.18
N GLN A 51 -18.49 19.72 -4.41
CA GLN A 51 -17.69 19.38 -3.21
C GLN A 51 -16.22 19.10 -3.53
N ALA A 52 -15.93 18.56 -4.71
CA ALA A 52 -14.58 18.34 -5.19
C ALA A 52 -13.93 19.59 -5.80
N GLY A 53 -14.63 20.73 -5.85
CA GLY A 53 -14.13 21.98 -6.42
C GLY A 53 -14.06 21.98 -7.95
N VAL A 54 -14.84 21.13 -8.62
CA VAL A 54 -14.92 21.10 -10.08
C VAL A 54 -15.83 22.22 -10.57
N VAL A 55 -15.31 23.05 -11.48
CA VAL A 55 -16.12 24.03 -12.21
C VAL A 55 -16.66 23.34 -13.46
N VAL A 56 -17.97 23.13 -13.50
CA VAL A 56 -18.65 22.51 -14.64
C VAL A 56 -19.07 23.60 -15.62
N GLU A 57 -18.61 23.49 -16.86
CA GLU A 57 -19.01 24.41 -17.93
C GLU A 57 -20.49 24.18 -18.32
N PRO A 58 -21.26 25.22 -18.68
CA PRO A 58 -22.70 25.09 -18.94
C PRO A 58 -23.09 24.09 -20.04
N THR A 59 -22.15 23.72 -20.92
CA THR A 59 -22.37 22.80 -22.05
C THR A 59 -21.99 21.35 -21.73
N TYR A 60 -21.46 21.08 -20.54
CA TYR A 60 -20.96 19.76 -20.15
C TYR A 60 -21.65 19.27 -18.88
N ASP A 61 -21.78 17.96 -18.79
CA ASP A 61 -22.16 17.27 -17.57
C ASP A 61 -21.00 17.30 -16.55
N ALA A 62 -21.34 17.35 -15.27
CA ALA A 62 -20.37 17.10 -14.22
C ALA A 62 -19.72 15.70 -14.41
N PRO A 63 -18.42 15.55 -14.11
CA PRO A 63 -17.76 14.25 -14.24
C PRO A 63 -18.27 13.26 -13.18
N PRO A 64 -18.28 11.95 -13.46
CA PRO A 64 -18.57 10.94 -12.44
C PRO A 64 -17.62 11.07 -11.24
N PRO A 65 -18.04 10.70 -10.01
CA PRO A 65 -17.22 10.87 -8.79
C PRO A 65 -15.78 10.34 -8.89
N GLY A 66 -15.55 9.24 -9.61
CA GLY A 66 -14.22 8.67 -9.82
C GLY A 66 -13.25 9.56 -10.61
N TYR A 67 -13.77 10.48 -11.43
CA TYR A 67 -13.00 11.41 -12.26
C TYR A 67 -12.85 12.81 -11.65
N THR A 68 -13.41 13.03 -10.46
CA THR A 68 -13.21 14.28 -9.72
C THR A 68 -11.84 14.31 -9.03
N PRO A 69 -11.24 15.49 -8.82
CA PRO A 69 -9.96 15.58 -8.13
C PRO A 69 -10.06 15.14 -6.67
N TYR A 70 -8.92 14.77 -6.11
CA TYR A 70 -8.78 14.43 -4.70
C TYR A 70 -7.52 15.04 -4.12
N ARG A 71 -7.65 15.82 -3.06
CA ARG A 71 -6.52 16.43 -2.36
C ARG A 71 -6.17 15.60 -1.12
N LEU A 72 -4.92 15.19 -1.03
CA LEU A 72 -4.33 14.53 0.14
C LEU A 72 -3.09 15.33 0.54
N ARG A 73 -3.16 16.01 1.69
CA ARG A 73 -2.19 17.04 2.09
C ARG A 73 -2.01 18.08 0.99
N GLU A 74 -0.78 18.36 0.56
CA GLU A 74 -0.51 19.30 -0.53
C GLU A 74 -0.63 18.67 -1.92
N LEU A 75 -0.70 17.34 -2.00
CA LEU A 75 -0.83 16.61 -3.26
C LEU A 75 -2.29 16.63 -3.76
N THR A 76 -2.50 17.18 -4.94
CA THR A 76 -3.80 17.12 -5.64
C THR A 76 -3.73 16.11 -6.76
N LEU A 77 -4.52 15.04 -6.65
CA LEU A 77 -4.71 14.06 -7.72
C LEU A 77 -5.79 14.58 -8.67
N ARG A 78 -5.55 14.44 -9.98
CA ARG A 78 -6.51 14.88 -11.01
C ARG A 78 -7.78 14.04 -11.06
N ASN A 79 -7.73 12.81 -10.56
CA ASN A 79 -8.87 11.91 -10.40
C ASN A 79 -8.60 10.89 -9.28
N ARG A 80 -9.57 10.02 -8.99
CA ARG A 80 -9.52 9.03 -7.90
C ARG A 80 -9.07 7.64 -8.35
N ILE A 81 -8.47 7.53 -9.54
CA ILE A 81 -8.00 6.27 -10.11
C ILE A 81 -6.52 6.13 -9.78
N VAL A 82 -6.17 5.10 -9.01
CA VAL A 82 -4.81 4.83 -8.55
C VAL A 82 -4.31 3.53 -9.16
N VAL A 83 -3.13 3.55 -9.78
CA VAL A 83 -2.45 2.32 -10.18
C VAL A 83 -1.75 1.73 -8.96
N SER A 84 -2.18 0.54 -8.57
CA SER A 84 -1.69 -0.21 -7.40
C SER A 84 -0.23 -0.66 -7.60
N PRO A 85 0.57 -0.82 -6.54
CA PRO A 85 1.90 -1.42 -6.63
C PRO A 85 1.81 -2.87 -7.10
N MET A 86 2.31 -3.15 -8.30
CA MET A 86 2.28 -4.47 -8.94
C MET A 86 3.70 -4.93 -9.25
N CYS A 87 4.20 -5.93 -8.51
CA CYS A 87 5.53 -6.49 -8.74
C CYS A 87 5.70 -6.98 -10.17
N GLN A 88 6.75 -6.50 -10.84
CA GLN A 88 7.09 -6.91 -12.20
C GLN A 88 8.03 -8.11 -12.20
N TYR A 89 8.82 -8.27 -11.14
CA TYR A 89 9.81 -9.34 -10.98
C TYR A 89 10.87 -9.36 -12.12
N GLN A 90 11.26 -8.19 -12.62
CA GLN A 90 12.19 -8.01 -13.75
C GLN A 90 13.49 -7.28 -13.38
N ALA A 91 13.69 -6.94 -12.11
CA ALA A 91 14.88 -6.25 -11.65
C ALA A 91 16.10 -7.19 -11.62
N ARG A 92 17.30 -6.61 -11.74
CA ARG A 92 18.57 -7.36 -11.61
C ARG A 92 19.34 -6.79 -10.43
N GLY A 93 19.61 -7.63 -9.42
CA GLY A 93 20.26 -7.18 -8.19
C GLY A 93 19.48 -6.05 -7.48
N GLY A 94 18.16 -6.02 -7.60
CA GLY A 94 17.30 -4.97 -7.05
C GLY A 94 17.18 -3.72 -7.92
N VAL A 95 18.01 -3.56 -8.97
CA VAL A 95 18.00 -2.37 -9.83
C VAL A 95 16.86 -2.49 -10.86
N PRO A 96 15.92 -1.52 -10.92
CA PRO A 96 14.91 -1.51 -11.95
C PRO A 96 15.54 -1.21 -13.32
N GLY A 97 15.25 -2.06 -14.31
CA GLY A 97 15.70 -1.92 -15.70
C GLY A 97 14.61 -1.45 -16.68
N ASP A 98 14.86 -1.67 -17.97
CA ASP A 98 14.01 -1.18 -19.08
C ASP A 98 12.56 -1.66 -19.03
N HIS A 99 12.30 -2.85 -18.46
CA HIS A 99 10.93 -3.33 -18.25
C HIS A 99 10.13 -2.37 -17.37
N HIS A 100 10.70 -1.94 -16.24
CA HIS A 100 10.06 -0.99 -15.32
C HIS A 100 9.94 0.39 -15.96
N PHE A 101 10.94 0.80 -16.75
CA PHE A 101 10.91 2.05 -17.50
C PHE A 101 9.70 2.09 -18.44
N VAL A 102 9.52 1.06 -19.26
CA VAL A 102 8.38 0.97 -20.19
C VAL A 102 7.07 0.84 -19.42
N HIS A 103 7.02 0.00 -18.39
CA HIS A 103 5.82 -0.27 -17.60
C HIS A 103 5.30 0.99 -16.87
N LEU A 104 6.16 1.61 -16.07
CA LEU A 104 5.82 2.81 -15.31
C LEU A 104 5.63 4.01 -16.23
N GLY A 105 6.42 4.13 -17.30
CA GLY A 105 6.21 5.14 -18.34
C GLY A 105 4.84 5.03 -18.99
N SER A 106 4.38 3.82 -19.31
CA SER A 106 3.06 3.58 -19.91
C SER A 106 1.93 3.99 -18.97
N PHE A 107 2.00 3.61 -17.69
CA PHE A 107 1.00 4.05 -16.70
C PHE A 107 1.06 5.55 -16.45
N ALA A 108 2.26 6.13 -16.49
CA ALA A 108 2.43 7.55 -16.25
C ALA A 108 1.73 8.41 -17.30
N MET A 109 1.67 7.93 -18.55
CA MET A 109 0.94 8.56 -19.65
C MET A 109 -0.55 8.19 -19.69
N GLY A 110 -1.00 7.26 -18.84
CA GLY A 110 -2.18 6.45 -19.10
C GLY A 110 -3.53 6.97 -18.61
N GLY A 111 -3.60 8.01 -17.77
CA GLY A 111 -4.91 8.45 -17.26
C GLY A 111 -5.00 8.61 -15.75
N ALA A 112 -4.19 7.88 -14.99
CA ALA A 112 -4.34 7.75 -13.54
C ALA A 112 -4.15 9.08 -12.79
N GLY A 113 -4.74 9.16 -11.60
CA GLY A 113 -4.52 10.25 -10.64
C GLY A 113 -3.24 10.08 -9.85
N LEU A 114 -2.80 8.84 -9.65
CA LEU A 114 -1.56 8.45 -8.97
C LEU A 114 -1.08 7.11 -9.52
N VAL A 115 0.23 6.96 -9.69
CA VAL A 115 0.86 5.66 -10.00
C VAL A 115 1.79 5.28 -8.86
N ILE A 116 1.56 4.13 -8.23
CA ILE A 116 2.43 3.63 -7.15
C ILE A 116 3.36 2.56 -7.73
N ALA A 117 4.67 2.81 -7.64
CA ALA A 117 5.69 1.85 -8.03
C ALA A 117 5.63 0.58 -7.15
N GLU A 118 6.06 -0.55 -7.73
CA GLU A 118 5.92 -1.87 -7.10
C GLU A 118 6.58 -1.99 -5.72
N ALA A 119 6.19 -3.04 -4.98
CA ALA A 119 6.76 -3.36 -3.68
C ALA A 119 8.28 -3.46 -3.78
N THR A 120 8.96 -2.49 -3.18
CA THR A 120 10.40 -2.29 -3.31
C THR A 120 11.07 -2.60 -1.97
N GLY A 121 12.03 -3.54 -2.00
CA GLY A 121 12.74 -3.98 -0.82
C GLY A 121 13.61 -2.87 -0.22
N VAL A 122 13.53 -2.68 1.09
CA VAL A 122 14.43 -1.76 1.83
C VAL A 122 15.84 -2.32 2.02
N THR A 123 15.98 -3.63 1.80
CA THR A 123 17.25 -4.37 1.67
C THR A 123 17.14 -5.33 0.47
N LEU A 124 18.26 -5.89 0.03
CA LEU A 124 18.24 -6.90 -1.04
C LEU A 124 17.59 -8.21 -0.55
N GLU A 125 17.77 -8.55 0.71
CA GLU A 125 17.21 -9.73 1.39
C GLU A 125 15.71 -9.56 1.67
N GLY A 126 15.25 -8.31 1.80
CA GLY A 126 13.84 -7.96 1.98
C GLY A 126 12.99 -8.09 0.74
N ARG A 127 13.57 -8.50 -0.39
CA ARG A 127 12.86 -8.75 -1.63
C ARG A 127 12.08 -10.05 -1.59
N ILE A 128 10.96 -10.11 -2.32
CA ILE A 128 10.16 -11.33 -2.42
C ILE A 128 10.91 -12.37 -3.27
N THR A 129 11.34 -11.96 -4.46
CA THR A 129 12.09 -12.79 -5.41
C THR A 129 13.37 -12.09 -5.85
N HIS A 130 14.26 -12.83 -6.51
CA HIS A 130 15.49 -12.26 -7.05
C HIS A 130 15.24 -11.20 -8.14
N GLY A 131 14.03 -11.19 -8.73
CA GLY A 131 13.56 -10.22 -9.71
C GLY A 131 12.87 -8.99 -9.13
N CYS A 132 12.68 -8.89 -7.81
CA CYS A 132 12.07 -7.68 -7.22
C CYS A 132 13.05 -6.50 -7.18
N THR A 133 12.50 -5.30 -7.21
CA THR A 133 13.23 -4.04 -7.00
C THR A 133 13.64 -3.86 -5.55
N ALA A 134 14.67 -3.04 -5.34
CA ALA A 134 15.06 -2.52 -4.03
C ALA A 134 15.32 -1.01 -4.11
N LEU A 135 15.45 -0.36 -2.96
CA LEU A 135 15.91 1.02 -2.82
C LEU A 135 16.80 1.12 -1.58
N CYS A 136 17.99 0.54 -1.66
CA CYS A 136 18.86 0.33 -0.50
C CYS A 136 20.29 0.86 -0.68
N ASP A 137 20.73 1.05 -1.92
CA ASP A 137 22.08 1.49 -2.28
C ASP A 137 22.08 2.50 -3.43
N ALA A 138 23.27 2.92 -3.87
CA ALA A 138 23.40 3.90 -4.95
C ALA A 138 22.96 3.34 -6.32
N ALA A 139 23.18 2.04 -6.57
CA ALA A 139 22.84 1.42 -7.85
C ALA A 139 21.31 1.35 -8.02
N THR A 140 20.60 0.91 -6.98
CA THR A 140 19.15 0.85 -6.94
C THR A 140 18.52 2.25 -7.02
N GLU A 141 19.05 3.23 -6.28
CA GLU A 141 18.63 4.64 -6.37
C GLU A 141 18.81 5.21 -7.79
N SER A 142 19.95 4.94 -8.45
CA SER A 142 20.19 5.39 -9.82
C SER A 142 19.21 4.79 -10.83
N GLY A 143 18.83 3.52 -10.67
CA GLY A 143 17.83 2.88 -11.54
C GLY A 143 16.47 3.58 -11.44
N TRP A 144 16.04 3.89 -10.22
CA TRP A 144 14.79 4.65 -9.99
C TRP A 144 14.87 6.08 -10.51
N ALA A 145 16.00 6.77 -10.32
CA ALA A 145 16.21 8.14 -10.79
C ALA A 145 15.95 8.26 -12.30
N ARG A 146 16.50 7.33 -13.10
CA ARG A 146 16.30 7.30 -14.56
C ARG A 146 14.82 7.22 -14.96
N ILE A 147 14.03 6.40 -14.25
CA ILE A 147 12.61 6.22 -14.55
C ILE A 147 11.83 7.48 -14.18
N LEU A 148 12.08 8.04 -12.99
CA LEU A 148 11.40 9.25 -12.52
C LEU A 148 11.75 10.47 -13.36
N GLU A 149 12.99 10.61 -13.82
CA GLU A 149 13.40 11.66 -14.74
C GLU A 149 12.61 11.60 -16.04
N PHE A 150 12.48 10.40 -16.64
CA PHE A 150 11.67 10.23 -17.84
C PHE A 150 10.19 10.58 -17.59
N VAL A 151 9.60 10.08 -16.51
CA VAL A 151 8.20 10.35 -16.19
C VAL A 151 7.97 11.85 -16.03
N ARG A 152 8.80 12.55 -15.26
CA ARG A 152 8.67 14.00 -15.03
C ARG A 152 8.85 14.83 -16.29
N ALA A 153 9.66 14.36 -17.24
CA ALA A 153 9.85 15.03 -18.51
C ALA A 153 8.63 14.91 -19.45
N HIS A 154 7.72 13.95 -19.22
CA HIS A 154 6.64 13.62 -20.16
C HIS A 154 5.24 13.57 -19.54
N SER A 155 5.12 13.58 -18.21
CA SER A 155 3.85 13.50 -17.48
C SER A 155 3.92 14.25 -16.16
N GLU A 156 2.78 14.80 -15.74
CA GLU A 156 2.58 15.46 -14.44
C GLU A 156 1.96 14.51 -13.40
N VAL A 157 1.75 13.24 -13.74
CA VAL A 157 1.14 12.31 -12.78
C VAL A 157 2.05 12.10 -11.56
N PRO A 158 1.50 12.21 -10.35
CA PRO A 158 2.23 11.88 -9.14
C PRO A 158 2.69 10.43 -9.15
N ILE A 159 3.92 10.19 -8.70
CA ILE A 159 4.49 8.85 -8.54
C ILE A 159 4.72 8.56 -7.07
N GLY A 160 4.06 7.53 -6.56
CA GLY A 160 4.32 6.96 -5.24
C GLY A 160 5.26 5.77 -5.30
N ILE A 161 5.79 5.36 -4.14
CA ILE A 161 6.55 4.11 -3.99
C ILE A 161 6.06 3.33 -2.79
N GLN A 162 5.88 2.02 -2.97
CA GLN A 162 5.62 1.11 -1.87
C GLN A 162 6.93 0.50 -1.35
N LEU A 163 7.30 0.81 -0.10
CA LEU A 163 8.49 0.27 0.56
C LEU A 163 8.13 -0.79 1.59
N GLY A 164 8.90 -1.88 1.61
CA GLY A 164 8.62 -3.01 2.49
C GLY A 164 9.77 -4.01 2.62
N HIS A 165 9.49 -5.06 3.38
CA HIS A 165 10.37 -6.20 3.57
C HIS A 165 9.54 -7.48 3.57
N ALA A 166 9.86 -8.43 2.70
CA ALA A 166 9.06 -9.65 2.48
C ALA A 166 9.12 -10.64 3.65
N GLY A 167 10.13 -10.50 4.53
CA GLY A 167 10.24 -11.29 5.76
C GLY A 167 10.29 -12.78 5.45
N ARG A 168 9.46 -13.58 6.13
CA ARG A 168 9.40 -15.04 5.93
C ARG A 168 8.91 -15.49 4.55
N LYS A 169 8.42 -14.57 3.71
CA LYS A 169 8.04 -14.81 2.31
C LYS A 169 9.12 -14.38 1.31
N ALA A 170 10.23 -13.81 1.78
CA ALA A 170 11.39 -13.52 0.95
C ALA A 170 12.01 -14.81 0.40
N SER A 171 13.00 -14.67 -0.47
CA SER A 171 13.72 -15.82 -1.05
C SER A 171 12.77 -16.80 -1.73
N SER A 172 11.86 -16.29 -2.57
CA SER A 172 10.93 -17.07 -3.38
C SER A 172 11.31 -17.04 -4.87
N SER A 173 10.95 -18.09 -5.60
CA SER A 173 11.05 -18.16 -7.06
C SER A 173 10.16 -17.11 -7.72
N LEU A 174 10.39 -16.83 -9.00
CA LEU A 174 9.47 -15.98 -9.76
C LEU A 174 8.08 -16.66 -9.80
N PRO A 175 6.97 -15.89 -9.89
CA PRO A 175 5.64 -16.50 -9.89
C PRO A 175 5.43 -17.53 -11.01
N TRP A 176 5.97 -17.26 -12.20
CA TRP A 176 5.91 -18.17 -13.35
C TRP A 176 6.87 -19.37 -13.25
N GLU A 177 7.72 -19.43 -12.22
CA GLU A 177 8.59 -20.57 -11.90
C GLU A 177 8.01 -21.45 -10.77
N GLY A 178 6.79 -21.16 -10.34
CA GLY A 178 6.01 -21.98 -9.40
C GLY A 178 5.73 -21.33 -8.04
N ASP A 179 6.06 -20.05 -7.85
CA ASP A 179 5.73 -19.28 -6.64
C ASP A 179 6.02 -20.05 -5.33
N ARG A 180 7.27 -20.46 -5.15
CA ARG A 180 7.70 -21.30 -4.01
C ARG A 180 8.99 -20.78 -3.38
N PRO A 181 9.23 -21.05 -2.09
CA PRO A 181 10.51 -20.75 -1.46
C PRO A 181 11.67 -21.40 -2.23
N LEU A 182 12.75 -20.65 -2.44
CA LEU A 182 14.01 -21.15 -2.96
C LEU A 182 14.66 -22.06 -1.91
N THR A 183 15.26 -23.15 -2.36
CA THR A 183 15.92 -24.16 -1.50
C THR A 183 17.30 -24.58 -2.00
N ASP A 184 17.74 -24.03 -3.12
CA ASP A 184 19.05 -24.25 -3.71
C ASP A 184 20.03 -23.12 -3.35
N ALA A 185 21.20 -23.09 -3.99
CA ALA A 185 22.23 -22.08 -3.74
C ALA A 185 21.82 -20.63 -4.07
N SER A 186 20.69 -20.41 -4.75
CA SER A 186 20.14 -19.08 -5.01
C SER A 186 19.30 -18.53 -3.85
N ALA A 187 18.96 -19.36 -2.85
CA ALA A 187 18.21 -18.95 -1.68
C ALA A 187 19.05 -18.04 -0.76
N TRP A 188 18.38 -17.12 -0.07
CA TRP A 188 18.98 -16.31 0.99
C TRP A 188 18.21 -16.43 2.29
N ALA A 189 18.86 -16.08 3.40
CA ALA A 189 18.27 -16.16 4.73
C ALA A 189 17.07 -15.22 4.85
N THR A 190 15.94 -15.75 5.33
CA THR A 190 14.73 -14.97 5.59
C THR A 190 14.58 -14.68 7.08
N VAL A 191 13.80 -13.65 7.42
CA VAL A 191 13.58 -13.21 8.80
C VAL A 191 12.10 -13.02 9.11
N GLY A 192 11.71 -13.17 10.37
CA GLY A 192 10.33 -12.99 10.82
C GLY A 192 10.23 -12.69 12.31
N PRO A 193 9.01 -12.49 12.84
CA PRO A 193 8.81 -12.36 14.29
C PRO A 193 9.15 -13.66 15.04
N THR A 194 9.00 -14.80 14.38
CA THR A 194 9.27 -16.16 14.88
C THR A 194 9.99 -16.98 13.80
N ASP A 195 10.34 -18.22 14.10
CA ASP A 195 10.92 -19.18 13.16
C ASP A 195 9.87 -19.97 12.35
N GLN A 196 8.59 -19.59 12.44
CA GLN A 196 7.50 -20.26 11.75
C GLN A 196 7.53 -20.00 10.23
N PRO A 197 7.70 -21.04 9.39
CA PRO A 197 7.75 -20.89 7.94
C PRO A 197 6.39 -20.42 7.39
N PHE A 198 6.42 -19.73 6.24
CA PHE A 198 5.19 -19.27 5.59
C PHE A 198 4.33 -20.44 5.06
N ARG A 199 4.98 -21.46 4.47
CA ARG A 199 4.32 -22.70 4.04
C ARG A 199 4.81 -23.85 4.91
N ALA A 200 3.92 -24.76 5.29
CA ALA A 200 4.28 -25.97 6.00
C ALA A 200 5.38 -26.74 5.22
N GLY A 201 6.43 -27.15 5.91
CA GLY A 201 7.60 -27.82 5.31
C GLY A 201 8.55 -26.91 4.52
N GLY A 202 8.30 -25.60 4.47
CA GLY A 202 9.22 -24.61 3.89
C GLY A 202 10.41 -24.28 4.79
N PRO A 203 11.42 -23.55 4.28
CA PRO A 203 12.56 -23.12 5.07
C PRO A 203 12.09 -22.18 6.20
N PRO A 204 12.50 -22.42 7.47
CA PRO A 204 12.13 -21.54 8.57
C PRO A 204 12.86 -20.20 8.42
N PRO A 205 12.18 -19.06 8.61
CA PRO A 205 12.87 -17.79 8.80
C PRO A 205 13.65 -17.81 10.11
N ARG A 206 14.59 -16.89 10.24
CA ARG A 206 15.21 -16.60 11.53
C ARG A 206 14.34 -15.62 12.31
N ALA A 207 14.05 -15.91 13.56
CA ALA A 207 13.37 -14.98 14.46
C ALA A 207 14.26 -13.75 14.71
N LEU A 208 13.71 -12.55 14.56
CA LEU A 208 14.44 -11.30 14.78
C LEU A 208 14.67 -11.04 16.27
N GLY A 209 15.90 -10.66 16.62
CA GLY A 209 16.21 -10.04 17.91
C GLY A 209 16.00 -8.52 17.88
N ARG A 210 16.09 -7.86 19.05
CA ARG A 210 15.93 -6.40 19.16
C ARG A 210 16.93 -5.62 18.29
N ALA A 211 18.21 -5.95 18.37
CA ALA A 211 19.26 -5.27 17.59
C ALA A 211 19.01 -5.36 16.07
N GLU A 212 18.46 -6.47 15.60
CA GLU A 212 18.19 -6.66 14.18
C GLU A 212 16.92 -5.95 13.73
N MET A 213 15.96 -5.77 14.64
CA MET A 213 14.83 -4.86 14.41
C MET A 213 15.31 -3.41 14.32
N ASP A 214 16.29 -3.01 15.12
CA ASP A 214 16.92 -1.67 15.03
C ASP A 214 17.64 -1.48 13.70
N ASP A 215 18.42 -2.47 13.25
CA ASP A 215 19.07 -2.46 11.94
C ASP A 215 18.06 -2.36 10.80
N LEU A 216 16.92 -3.06 10.90
CA LEU A 216 15.85 -2.98 9.91
C LEU A 216 15.17 -1.61 9.90
N VAL A 217 14.91 -1.00 11.06
CA VAL A 217 14.39 0.37 11.13
C VAL A 217 15.38 1.34 10.46
N ALA A 218 16.68 1.17 10.68
CA ALA A 218 17.71 1.97 10.01
C ALA A 218 17.71 1.76 8.48
N ALA A 219 17.50 0.53 8.01
CA ALA A 219 17.37 0.23 6.58
C ALA A 219 16.12 0.89 5.97
N PHE A 220 14.97 0.81 6.64
CA PHE A 220 13.75 1.52 6.25
C PHE A 220 13.99 3.04 6.15
N LEU A 221 14.61 3.63 7.17
CA LEU A 221 14.94 5.05 7.21
C LEU A 221 15.83 5.47 6.04
N ALA A 222 16.87 4.68 5.74
CA ALA A 222 17.73 4.92 4.59
C ALA A 222 16.95 4.89 3.26
N SER A 223 16.00 3.96 3.10
CA SER A 223 15.12 3.91 1.92
C SER A 223 14.15 5.09 1.86
N PHE A 224 13.61 5.56 2.99
CA PHE A 224 12.75 6.74 3.04
C PHE A 224 13.49 8.00 2.58
N GLU A 225 14.72 8.19 3.07
CA GLU A 225 15.58 9.30 2.66
C GLU A 225 15.96 9.23 1.18
N ARG A 226 16.20 8.02 0.64
CA ARG A 226 16.38 7.81 -0.81
C ARG A 226 15.13 8.19 -1.58
N ALA A 227 13.95 7.73 -1.16
CA ALA A 227 12.69 8.03 -1.83
C ALA A 227 12.40 9.55 -1.83
N LYS A 228 12.73 10.23 -0.73
CA LYS A 228 12.60 11.68 -0.57
C LYS A 228 13.54 12.42 -1.51
N ARG A 229 14.82 12.05 -1.56
CA ARG A 229 15.81 12.63 -2.51
C ARG A 229 15.41 12.43 -3.97
N LEU A 230 14.90 11.24 -4.30
CA LEU A 230 14.38 10.93 -5.62
C LEU A 230 13.12 11.72 -5.96
N GLY A 231 12.46 12.31 -4.97
CA GLY A 231 11.30 13.17 -5.14
C GLY A 231 9.99 12.43 -5.37
N PHE A 232 9.84 11.19 -4.89
CA PHE A 232 8.53 10.52 -4.92
C PHE A 232 7.48 11.39 -4.23
N ASP A 233 6.25 11.36 -4.72
CA ASP A 233 5.15 12.23 -4.27
C ASP A 233 4.38 11.62 -3.09
N LEU A 234 4.40 10.29 -2.99
CA LEU A 234 3.78 9.52 -1.92
C LEU A 234 4.69 8.38 -1.49
N LEU A 235 4.77 8.16 -0.18
CA LEU A 235 5.40 6.98 0.41
C LEU A 235 4.30 6.04 0.94
N GLU A 236 4.29 4.79 0.51
CA GLU A 236 3.40 3.75 1.05
C GLU A 236 4.22 2.69 1.82
N LEU A 237 3.90 2.45 3.09
CA LEU A 237 4.51 1.36 3.85
C LEU A 237 3.75 0.06 3.62
N HIS A 238 4.48 -1.00 3.30
CA HIS A 238 3.87 -2.30 3.08
C HIS A 238 3.70 -3.10 4.39
N MET A 239 2.51 -3.00 5.00
CA MET A 239 2.13 -3.71 6.24
C MET A 239 0.97 -4.70 5.98
N ALA A 240 1.02 -5.40 4.84
CA ALA A 240 -0.04 -6.30 4.39
C ALA A 240 0.53 -7.59 3.77
N HIS A 241 -0.35 -8.45 3.28
CA HIS A 241 -0.04 -9.64 2.48
C HIS A 241 0.86 -10.69 3.17
N GLY A 242 0.97 -10.64 4.50
CA GLY A 242 1.78 -11.57 5.29
C GLY A 242 3.30 -11.37 5.13
N TYR A 243 3.74 -10.22 4.62
CA TYR A 243 5.15 -9.81 4.64
C TYR A 243 5.59 -9.40 6.05
N LEU A 244 6.82 -8.91 6.23
CA LEU A 244 7.44 -8.76 7.55
C LEU A 244 6.54 -8.01 8.54
N LEU A 245 6.15 -6.77 8.24
CA LEU A 245 5.37 -5.95 9.18
C LEU A 245 3.97 -6.52 9.41
N SER A 246 3.34 -7.08 8.37
CA SER A 246 2.05 -7.79 8.48
C SER A 246 2.17 -9.04 9.36
N SER A 247 3.29 -9.75 9.31
CA SER A 247 3.52 -10.95 10.11
C SER A 247 3.69 -10.64 11.60
N PHE A 248 4.15 -9.45 11.97
CA PHE A 248 4.13 -8.98 13.36
C PHE A 248 2.71 -8.73 13.87
N LEU A 249 1.79 -8.25 13.01
CA LEU A 249 0.40 -7.95 13.38
C LEU A 249 -0.42 -9.22 13.63
N SER A 250 -0.18 -10.28 12.86
CA SER A 250 -0.98 -11.52 12.90
C SER A 250 -0.65 -12.38 14.13
N PRO A 251 -1.63 -12.72 14.98
CA PRO A 251 -1.44 -13.62 16.12
C PRO A 251 -1.05 -15.05 15.71
N LEU A 252 -1.39 -15.46 14.49
CA LEU A 252 -1.06 -16.78 13.93
C LEU A 252 0.43 -16.96 13.61
N VAL A 253 1.19 -15.87 13.65
CA VAL A 253 2.60 -15.84 13.24
C VAL A 253 3.47 -15.27 14.35
N ASN A 254 3.04 -14.17 14.94
CA ASN A 254 3.76 -13.51 16.02
C ASN A 254 3.34 -14.08 17.37
N THR A 255 3.97 -15.20 17.73
CA THR A 255 3.81 -15.86 19.04
C THR A 255 4.93 -15.50 20.02
N ARG A 256 5.62 -14.36 19.80
CA ARG A 256 6.68 -13.89 20.71
C ARG A 256 6.13 -13.64 22.11
N ASP A 257 6.97 -13.86 23.11
CA ASP A 257 6.71 -13.66 24.53
C ASP A 257 7.39 -12.40 25.10
N ASP A 258 8.01 -11.60 24.25
CA ASP A 258 8.59 -10.29 24.57
C ASP A 258 7.62 -9.13 24.28
N GLU A 259 8.09 -7.89 24.42
CA GLU A 259 7.27 -6.69 24.21
C GLU A 259 6.78 -6.47 22.78
N TYR A 260 7.23 -7.29 21.82
CA TYR A 260 6.88 -7.24 20.40
C TYR A 260 5.87 -8.32 20.00
N GLY A 261 5.39 -9.14 20.94
CA GLY A 261 4.32 -10.12 20.74
C GLY A 261 3.33 -10.13 21.90
N GLY A 262 2.75 -11.29 22.15
CA GLY A 262 1.72 -11.46 23.18
C GLY A 262 0.40 -10.76 22.80
N ASP A 263 0.15 -9.59 23.37
CA ASP A 263 -1.10 -8.87 23.14
C ASP A 263 -1.09 -8.03 21.84
N ARG A 264 -2.22 -7.39 21.55
CA ARG A 264 -2.35 -6.54 20.36
C ARG A 264 -1.37 -5.37 20.36
N ALA A 265 -1.11 -4.77 21.52
CA ALA A 265 -0.21 -3.62 21.62
C ALA A 265 1.23 -4.03 21.31
N GLY A 266 1.68 -5.18 21.80
CA GLY A 266 2.98 -5.75 21.48
C GLY A 266 3.13 -6.07 19.99
N ARG A 267 2.12 -6.73 19.39
CA ARG A 267 2.11 -7.05 17.95
C ARG A 267 2.16 -5.83 17.04
N MET A 268 1.54 -4.72 17.44
CA MET A 268 1.58 -3.45 16.68
C MET A 268 2.90 -2.68 16.87
N ARG A 269 3.67 -2.97 17.93
CA ARG A 269 4.82 -2.15 18.34
C ARG A 269 5.84 -1.94 17.23
N PHE A 270 6.33 -3.01 16.62
CA PHE A 270 7.35 -2.92 15.57
C PHE A 270 6.83 -2.24 14.28
N PRO A 271 5.65 -2.59 13.73
CA PRO A 271 5.03 -1.82 12.65
C PRO A 271 4.87 -0.33 12.95
N LEU A 272 4.47 0.04 14.18
CA LEU A 272 4.32 1.44 14.59
C LEU A 272 5.67 2.16 14.76
N GLU A 273 6.73 1.47 15.20
CA GLU A 273 8.09 2.02 15.21
C GLU A 273 8.54 2.42 13.80
N VAL A 274 8.32 1.55 12.80
CA VAL A 274 8.61 1.86 11.39
C VAL A 274 7.73 3.00 10.88
N ALA A 275 6.44 3.04 11.23
CA ALA A 275 5.56 4.15 10.85
C ALA A 275 6.01 5.50 11.42
N ARG A 276 6.44 5.54 12.69
CA ARG A 276 6.98 6.76 13.31
C ARG A 276 8.26 7.22 12.62
N ALA A 277 9.19 6.30 12.35
CA ALA A 277 10.41 6.61 11.61
C ALA A 277 10.11 7.14 10.20
N ALA A 278 9.13 6.56 9.50
CA ALA A 278 8.68 7.05 8.21
C ALA A 278 8.09 8.46 8.31
N ARG A 279 7.24 8.72 9.31
CA ARG A 279 6.62 10.03 9.47
C ARG A 279 7.65 11.12 9.76
N GLU A 280 8.65 10.83 10.59
CA GLU A 280 9.73 11.75 10.94
C GLU A 280 10.62 12.09 9.74
N ALA A 281 10.94 11.09 8.91
CA ALA A 281 11.81 11.27 7.74
C ALA A 281 11.08 11.91 6.53
N TRP A 282 9.82 11.53 6.32
CA TRP A 282 9.04 11.93 5.15
C TRP A 282 8.49 13.36 5.29
N PRO A 283 8.54 14.20 4.22
CA PRO A 283 8.05 15.58 4.31
C PRO A 283 6.59 15.66 4.77
N ALA A 284 6.30 16.55 5.73
CA ALA A 284 5.00 16.66 6.38
C ALA A 284 3.88 17.07 5.43
N GLU A 285 4.22 17.79 4.36
CA GLU A 285 3.34 18.21 3.28
C GLU A 285 3.00 17.09 2.30
N LYS A 286 3.83 16.02 2.25
CA LYS A 286 3.64 14.89 1.35
C LYS A 286 2.86 13.75 2.01
N PRO A 287 1.94 13.09 1.27
CA PRO A 287 1.24 11.91 1.77
C PRO A 287 2.16 10.78 2.20
N LEU A 288 1.85 10.19 3.35
CA LEU A 288 2.35 8.91 3.81
C LEU A 288 1.13 7.99 3.90
N SER A 289 1.17 6.81 3.30
CA SER A 289 0.10 5.81 3.42
C SER A 289 0.63 4.48 3.93
N VAL A 290 -0.28 3.62 4.35
CA VAL A 290 0.03 2.25 4.77
C VAL A 290 -0.91 1.30 4.07
N ARG A 291 -0.35 0.26 3.43
CA ARG A 291 -1.11 -0.88 2.93
C ARG A 291 -1.32 -1.86 4.10
N VAL A 292 -2.57 -2.13 4.47
CA VAL A 292 -2.93 -3.11 5.52
C VAL A 292 -3.79 -4.26 4.95
N SER A 293 -3.63 -5.46 5.52
CA SER A 293 -4.60 -6.55 5.33
C SER A 293 -5.78 -6.30 6.27
N ALA A 294 -7.02 -6.38 5.77
CA ALA A 294 -8.20 -6.08 6.58
C ALA A 294 -8.49 -7.16 7.64
N SER A 295 -8.29 -8.43 7.26
CA SER A 295 -8.45 -9.61 8.11
C SER A 295 -7.63 -10.75 7.50
N ASP A 296 -7.20 -11.68 8.34
CA ASP A 296 -6.56 -12.93 7.92
C ASP A 296 -7.57 -13.94 7.33
N TRP A 297 -8.88 -13.72 7.51
CA TRP A 297 -9.96 -14.68 7.19
C TRP A 297 -9.90 -15.99 7.97
N MET A 298 -9.30 -15.94 9.17
CA MET A 298 -9.04 -17.11 10.03
C MET A 298 -9.55 -16.84 11.46
N ASP A 299 -10.75 -16.26 11.57
CA ASP A 299 -11.31 -15.83 12.87
C ASP A 299 -11.43 -17.01 13.86
N ASP A 300 -11.80 -18.19 13.37
CA ASP A 300 -11.89 -19.43 14.15
C ASP A 300 -10.53 -19.96 14.64
N GLU A 301 -9.43 -19.51 14.03
CA GLU A 301 -8.06 -19.86 14.43
C GLU A 301 -7.38 -18.75 15.23
N GLY A 302 -8.07 -17.63 15.49
CA GLY A 302 -7.52 -16.47 16.19
C GLY A 302 -6.64 -15.59 15.31
N GLY A 303 -6.92 -15.51 14.00
CA GLY A 303 -6.28 -14.60 13.07
C GLY A 303 -6.56 -13.11 13.35
N GLN A 304 -5.87 -12.24 12.62
CA GLN A 304 -6.13 -10.80 12.66
C GLN A 304 -7.56 -10.50 12.16
N THR A 305 -8.34 -9.76 12.95
CA THR A 305 -9.72 -9.37 12.60
C THR A 305 -9.82 -7.95 12.03
N ILE A 306 -11.00 -7.55 11.57
CA ILE A 306 -11.28 -6.18 11.12
C ILE A 306 -11.13 -5.19 12.29
N GLU A 307 -11.58 -5.57 13.50
CA GLU A 307 -11.49 -4.75 14.71
C GLU A 307 -10.04 -4.46 15.08
N ASP A 308 -9.17 -5.45 14.94
CA ASP A 308 -7.73 -5.29 15.15
C ASP A 308 -7.12 -4.33 14.13
N THR A 309 -7.50 -4.46 12.86
CA THR A 309 -7.04 -3.54 11.80
C THR A 309 -7.55 -2.12 12.02
N VAL A 310 -8.79 -1.93 12.50
CA VAL A 310 -9.32 -0.61 12.86
C VAL A 310 -8.57 -0.02 14.05
N ALA A 311 -8.24 -0.82 15.06
CA ALA A 311 -7.41 -0.38 16.19
C ALA A 311 -6.02 0.07 15.70
N PHE A 312 -5.39 -0.72 14.84
CA PHE A 312 -4.10 -0.37 14.24
C PHE A 312 -4.18 0.91 13.39
N ALA A 313 -5.24 1.08 12.59
CA ALA A 313 -5.46 2.29 11.80
C ALA A 313 -5.62 3.55 12.67
N ARG A 314 -6.21 3.45 13.87
CA ARG A 314 -6.30 4.57 14.81
C ARG A 314 -4.92 4.96 15.38
N GLU A 315 -4.07 3.98 15.67
CA GLU A 315 -2.69 4.24 16.10
C GLU A 315 -1.87 4.90 14.97
N LEU A 316 -2.03 4.45 13.72
CA LEU A 316 -1.42 5.10 12.56
C LEU A 316 -1.91 6.53 12.37
N GLN A 317 -3.22 6.77 12.52
CA GLN A 317 -3.80 8.11 12.44
C GLN A 317 -3.21 9.03 13.53
N ALA A 318 -2.97 8.52 14.74
CA ALA A 318 -2.33 9.27 15.82
C ALA A 318 -0.86 9.64 15.51
N ILE A 319 -0.24 8.97 14.53
CA ILE A 319 1.12 9.23 14.03
C ILE A 319 1.08 10.12 12.77
N ASP A 320 -0.07 10.69 12.39
CA ASP A 320 -0.20 11.56 11.21
C ASP A 320 0.14 10.84 9.89
N VAL A 321 -0.26 9.56 9.81
CA VAL A 321 -0.32 8.76 8.58
C VAL A 321 -1.63 9.03 7.86
#